data_AF-A0A960GBW7-F1
#
_entry.id   AF-A0A960GBW7-F1
#
_cell.length_a   1.000
_cell.length_b   1.000
_cell.length_c   1.000
_cell.angle_alpha   90.00
_cell.angle_beta   90.00
_cell.angle_gamma   90.00
#
_symmetry.space_group_name_H-M   'P 1'
#
loop_
_entity.id
_entity.type
_entity.pdbx_description
1 polymer ?
#
loop_
_entity_poly.entity_id
_entity_poly.type
_entity_poly.pdbx_seq_one_letter_code
_entity_poly.pdbx_strand_id
1 'polypeptide(L)'
;MSKLDVGTLGEYIREQRNAAQMSLRQLAKSAGVSNPYLSQVERGLRNPSAEILTRIASALRISAETLYVRAGLLEAHDASGVRTAIARDSSLTERQRRAMLEIYSAFVAENAAEHDPVTPTDVSEDTTNRTKEDHDGNHP
;
A
#
# COMPACT_ATOMS: atom_id res chain seq x y z
N MET A 1 -20.91 -2.23 13.41
CA MET A 1 -20.99 -2.53 11.95
C MET A 1 -20.08 -1.55 11.24
N SER A 2 -18.79 -1.87 11.14
CA SER A 2 -17.77 -0.99 10.56
C SER A 2 -17.85 -1.06 9.04
N LYS A 3 -18.05 0.12 8.45
CA LYS A 3 -18.11 0.40 7.02
C LYS A 3 -16.75 0.03 6.42
N LEU A 4 -16.71 -1.05 5.65
CA LEU A 4 -15.52 -1.50 4.90
C LEU A 4 -15.09 -0.37 3.96
N ASP A 5 -13.82 0.02 4.08
CA ASP A 5 -13.29 1.27 3.55
C ASP A 5 -12.95 1.14 2.06
N VAL A 6 -13.98 1.08 1.22
CA VAL A 6 -13.91 1.02 -0.25
C VAL A 6 -13.14 2.22 -0.84
N GLY A 7 -12.98 3.31 -0.08
CA GLY A 7 -12.12 4.45 -0.45
C GLY A 7 -10.65 4.07 -0.59
N THR A 8 -10.15 3.17 0.26
CA THR A 8 -8.72 2.81 0.32
C THR A 8 -8.23 2.08 -0.93
N LEU A 9 -9.08 1.28 -1.58
CA LEU A 9 -8.73 0.56 -2.80
C LEU A 9 -8.61 1.50 -4.00
N GLY A 10 -9.59 2.41 -4.16
CA GLY A 10 -9.62 3.35 -5.26
C GLY A 10 -8.43 4.31 -5.23
N GLU A 11 -8.13 4.83 -4.03
CA GLU A 11 -6.96 5.67 -3.76
C GLU A 11 -5.66 4.92 -4.05
N TYR A 12 -5.52 3.68 -3.56
CA TYR A 12 -4.34 2.87 -3.83
C TYR A 12 -4.13 2.60 -5.33
N ILE A 13 -5.18 2.26 -6.08
CA ILE A 13 -5.09 2.08 -7.54
C ILE A 13 -4.61 3.38 -8.22
N ARG A 14 -5.13 4.53 -7.77
CA ARG A 14 -4.73 5.84 -8.28
C ARG A 14 -3.26 6.14 -7.99
N GLU A 15 -2.78 5.86 -6.79
CA GLU A 15 -1.38 6.02 -6.38
C GLU A 15 -0.46 5.14 -7.22
N GLN A 16 -0.75 3.84 -7.33
CA GLN A 16 0.04 2.91 -8.13
C GLN A 16 0.06 3.31 -9.61
N ARG A 17 -1.06 3.79 -10.14
CA ARG A 17 -1.13 4.32 -11.51
C ARG A 17 -0.20 5.53 -11.70
N ASN A 18 -0.20 6.46 -10.74
CA ASN A 18 0.66 7.65 -10.78
C ASN A 18 2.15 7.27 -10.66
N ALA A 19 2.48 6.33 -9.77
CA ALA A 19 3.84 5.80 -9.61
C ALA A 19 4.34 5.13 -10.90
N ALA A 20 3.46 4.40 -11.60
CA ALA A 20 3.74 3.83 -12.92
C ALA A 20 3.74 4.86 -14.07
N GLN A 21 3.53 6.16 -13.77
CA GLN A 21 3.42 7.25 -14.74
C GLN A 21 2.37 7.00 -15.84
N MET A 22 1.32 6.27 -15.51
CA MET A 22 0.24 5.95 -16.45
C MET A 22 -0.89 6.98 -16.34
N SER A 23 -1.34 7.50 -17.48
CA SER A 23 -2.63 8.19 -17.53
C SER A 23 -3.78 7.22 -17.24
N LEU A 24 -4.91 7.74 -16.76
CA LEU A 24 -6.13 6.96 -16.57
C LEU A 24 -6.55 6.22 -17.86
N ARG A 25 -6.32 6.84 -19.03
CA ARG A 25 -6.65 6.24 -20.33
C ARG A 25 -5.74 5.06 -20.67
N GLN A 26 -4.44 5.16 -20.35
CA GLN A 26 -3.50 4.06 -20.56
C GLN A 26 -3.78 2.87 -19.66
N LEU A 27 -4.07 3.11 -18.37
CA LEU A 27 -4.42 2.02 -17.45
C LEU A 27 -5.72 1.34 -17.88
N ALA A 28 -6.76 2.12 -18.19
CA ALA A 28 -8.04 1.57 -18.64
C ALA A 28 -7.87 0.69 -19.90
N LYS A 29 -7.12 1.17 -20.89
CA LYS A 29 -6.80 0.41 -22.10
C LYS A 29 -6.06 -0.89 -21.80
N SER A 30 -5.03 -0.82 -20.94
CA SER A 30 -4.19 -1.98 -20.60
C SER A 30 -4.95 -3.03 -19.79
N ALA A 31 -5.83 -2.60 -18.89
CA ALA A 31 -6.70 -3.48 -18.10
C ALA A 31 -7.95 -3.96 -18.88
N GLY A 32 -8.19 -3.48 -20.10
CA GLY A 32 -9.35 -3.85 -20.90
C GLY A 32 -10.68 -3.38 -20.29
N VAL A 33 -10.70 -2.20 -19.67
CA VAL A 33 -11.89 -1.58 -19.07
C VAL A 33 -12.16 -0.21 -19.67
N SER A 34 -13.37 0.30 -19.52
CA SER A 34 -13.69 1.65 -20.00
C SER A 34 -13.08 2.71 -19.09
N ASN A 35 -12.68 3.85 -19.67
CA ASN A 35 -12.12 4.96 -18.91
C ASN A 35 -13.10 5.53 -17.85
N PRO A 36 -14.41 5.70 -18.15
CA PRO A 36 -15.39 6.12 -17.14
C PRO A 36 -15.52 5.13 -15.97
N TYR A 37 -15.47 3.82 -16.26
CA TYR A 37 -15.53 2.80 -15.22
C TYR A 37 -14.32 2.88 -14.29
N LEU A 38 -13.10 2.96 -14.84
CA LEU A 38 -11.89 3.08 -14.03
C LEU A 38 -11.88 4.37 -13.19
N SER A 39 -12.38 5.49 -13.74
CA SER A 39 -12.58 6.74 -12.97
C SER A 39 -13.52 6.57 -11.78
N GLN A 40 -14.58 5.77 -11.92
CA GLN A 40 -15.50 5.49 -10.81
C GLN A 40 -14.84 4.59 -9.76
N VAL A 41 -14.05 3.61 -10.19
CA VAL A 41 -13.28 2.74 -9.27
C VAL A 41 -12.26 3.54 -8.46
N GLU A 42 -11.43 4.39 -9.10
CA GLU A 42 -10.43 5.22 -8.39
C GLU A 42 -11.04 6.20 -7.38
N ARG A 43 -12.34 6.52 -7.51
CA ARG A 43 -13.08 7.38 -6.58
C ARG A 43 -13.88 6.60 -5.52
N GLY A 44 -13.75 5.28 -5.48
CA GLY A 44 -14.53 4.42 -4.59
C GLY A 44 -16.03 4.37 -4.90
N LEU A 45 -16.46 4.81 -6.09
CA LEU A 45 -17.87 4.82 -6.51
C LEU A 45 -18.34 3.49 -7.11
N ARG A 46 -17.41 2.57 -7.38
CA ARG A 46 -17.68 1.25 -7.93
C ARG A 46 -16.79 0.20 -7.29
N ASN A 47 -17.38 -0.96 -7.02
CA ASN A 47 -16.67 -2.16 -6.60
C ASN A 47 -16.31 -3.01 -7.82
N PRO A 48 -15.02 -3.13 -8.17
CA PRO A 48 -14.58 -4.02 -9.24
C PRO A 48 -14.69 -5.49 -8.85
N SER A 49 -14.89 -6.37 -9.82
CA SER A 49 -14.84 -7.82 -9.61
C SER A 49 -13.38 -8.32 -9.49
N ALA A 50 -13.20 -9.54 -8.98
CA ALA A 50 -11.87 -10.15 -8.86
C ALA A 50 -11.13 -10.23 -10.21
N GLU A 51 -11.85 -10.58 -11.28
CA GLU A 51 -11.30 -10.63 -12.64
C GLU A 51 -10.79 -9.25 -13.10
N ILE A 52 -11.56 -8.19 -12.81
CA ILE A 52 -11.18 -6.81 -13.15
C ILE A 52 -9.96 -6.38 -12.33
N LEU A 53 -9.93 -6.72 -11.05
CA LEU A 53 -8.78 -6.46 -10.18
C LEU A 53 -7.52 -7.17 -10.66
N THR A 54 -7.63 -8.43 -11.12
CA THR A 54 -6.50 -9.16 -11.72
C THR A 54 -5.95 -8.42 -12.94
N ARG A 55 -6.84 -7.92 -13.82
CA ARG A 55 -6.43 -7.17 -15.02
C ARG A 55 -5.80 -5.83 -14.69
N ILE A 56 -6.33 -5.11 -13.69
CA ILE A 56 -5.74 -3.86 -13.19
C ILE A 56 -4.36 -4.11 -12.58
N ALA A 57 -4.22 -5.14 -11.73
CA ALA A 57 -2.96 -5.52 -11.10
C ALA A 57 -1.90 -5.90 -12.15
N SER A 58 -2.28 -6.71 -13.14
CA SER A 58 -1.41 -7.06 -14.27
C SER A 58 -0.95 -5.84 -15.06
N ALA A 59 -1.86 -4.91 -15.36
CA ALA A 59 -1.52 -3.67 -16.06
C ALA A 59 -0.58 -2.75 -15.25
N LEU A 60 -0.71 -2.74 -13.93
CA LEU A 60 0.15 -2.01 -12.99
C LEU A 60 1.43 -2.77 -12.62
N ARG A 61 1.57 -4.03 -13.02
CA ARG A 61 2.68 -4.95 -12.66
C ARG A 61 2.83 -5.13 -11.14
N ILE A 62 1.70 -5.20 -10.43
CA ILE A 62 1.64 -5.50 -8.99
C ILE A 62 0.91 -6.81 -8.74
N SER A 63 1.00 -7.34 -7.52
CA SER A 63 0.25 -8.53 -7.14
C SER A 63 -1.26 -8.25 -7.08
N ALA A 64 -2.06 -9.15 -7.67
CA ALA A 64 -3.51 -9.11 -7.55
C ALA A 64 -3.98 -9.34 -6.10
N GLU A 65 -3.19 -10.09 -5.32
CA GLU A 65 -3.45 -10.35 -3.91
C GLU A 65 -3.51 -9.05 -3.10
N THR A 66 -2.59 -8.12 -3.34
CA THR A 66 -2.58 -6.80 -2.69
C THR A 66 -3.89 -6.06 -2.92
N LEU A 67 -4.41 -6.11 -4.15
CA LEU A 67 -5.70 -5.50 -4.46
C LEU A 67 -6.87 -6.26 -3.83
N TYR A 68 -6.80 -7.58 -3.72
CA TYR A 68 -7.85 -8.37 -3.06
C TYR A 68 -7.96 -8.11 -1.58
N VAL A 69 -6.83 -8.01 -0.88
CA VAL A 69 -6.78 -7.66 0.54
C VAL A 69 -7.38 -6.26 0.75
N ARG A 70 -6.95 -5.28 -0.04
CA ARG A 70 -7.47 -3.89 0.01
C ARG A 70 -8.96 -3.82 -0.34
N ALA A 71 -9.42 -4.68 -1.24
CA ALA A 71 -10.83 -4.76 -1.62
C ALA A 71 -11.69 -5.57 -0.62
N GLY A 72 -11.09 -6.18 0.41
CA GLY A 72 -11.76 -7.07 1.35
C GLY A 72 -12.23 -8.39 0.72
N LEU A 73 -11.71 -8.74 -0.47
CA LEU A 73 -12.00 -10.00 -1.16
C LEU A 73 -11.13 -11.16 -0.66
N LEU A 74 -10.03 -10.84 0.00
CA LEU A 74 -9.16 -11.80 0.66
C LEU A 74 -8.89 -11.28 2.07
N GLU A 75 -9.21 -12.09 3.08
CA GLU A 75 -8.66 -11.86 4.41
C GLU A 75 -7.14 -11.97 4.26
N ALA A 76 -6.39 -10.92 4.61
CA ALA A 76 -4.94 -11.02 4.70
C ALA A 76 -4.67 -12.25 5.55
N HIS A 77 -4.09 -13.30 4.95
CA HIS A 77 -3.88 -14.57 5.64
C HIS A 77 -3.35 -14.25 7.01
N ASP A 78 -4.09 -14.62 8.06
CA ASP A 78 -3.67 -14.36 9.41
C ASP A 78 -2.27 -14.98 9.53
N ALA A 79 -1.24 -14.14 9.55
CA ALA A 79 0.13 -14.60 9.60
C ALA A 79 0.32 -15.45 10.86
N SER A 80 -0.55 -15.27 11.87
CA SER A 80 -0.67 -16.13 13.04
C SER A 80 -1.10 -17.56 12.69
N GLY A 81 -1.97 -17.79 11.70
CA GLY A 81 -2.43 -19.11 11.28
C GLY A 81 -1.31 -19.99 10.73
N VAL A 82 -0.49 -19.46 9.83
CA VAL A 82 0.69 -20.16 9.28
C VAL A 82 1.73 -20.39 10.37
N ARG A 83 2.03 -19.37 11.19
CA ARG A 83 2.95 -19.51 12.34
C ARG A 83 2.48 -20.56 13.33
N THR A 84 1.18 -20.61 13.61
CA THR A 84 0.55 -21.59 14.51
C THR A 84 0.63 -23.01 13.92
N ALA A 85 0.41 -23.18 12.62
CA ALA A 85 0.54 -24.46 11.96
C ALA A 85 1.98 -24.99 12.05
N ILE A 86 2.98 -24.15 11.71
CA ILE A 86 4.41 -24.50 11.84
C ILE A 86 4.74 -24.81 13.30
N ALA A 87 4.23 -24.04 14.25
CA ALA A 87 4.49 -24.24 15.68
C ALA A 87 3.91 -25.55 16.24
N ARG A 88 2.84 -26.09 15.64
CA ARG A 88 2.14 -27.29 16.10
C ARG A 88 2.46 -28.56 15.31
N ASP A 89 3.23 -28.46 14.23
CA ASP A 89 3.61 -29.60 13.40
C ASP A 89 4.53 -30.57 14.18
N SER A 90 4.02 -31.74 14.54
CA SER A 90 4.75 -32.76 15.31
C SER A 90 5.82 -33.48 14.50
N SER A 91 5.84 -33.34 13.17
CA SER A 91 6.87 -33.93 12.30
C SER A 91 8.19 -33.17 12.33
N LEU A 92 8.18 -31.93 12.84
CA LEU A 92 9.36 -31.07 12.94
C LEU A 92 10.06 -31.21 14.29
N THR A 93 11.38 -31.37 14.25
CA THR A 93 12.21 -31.16 15.45
C THR A 93 12.14 -29.69 15.89
N GLU A 94 12.43 -29.43 17.16
CA GLU A 94 12.43 -28.07 17.70
C GLU A 94 13.35 -27.11 16.92
N ARG A 95 14.52 -27.61 16.51
CA ARG A 95 15.46 -26.83 15.69
C ARG A 95 14.90 -26.50 14.30
N GLN A 96 14.24 -27.46 13.65
CA GLN A 96 13.63 -27.25 12.33
C GLN A 96 12.44 -26.29 12.42
N ARG A 97 11.59 -26.45 13.44
CA ARG A 97 10.46 -25.55 13.72
C ARG A 97 10.94 -24.11 13.90
N ARG A 98 11.97 -23.91 14.72
CA ARG A 98 12.56 -22.59 14.97
C ARG A 98 13.12 -21.95 13.70
N ALA A 99 13.89 -22.71 12.93
CA ALA A 99 14.46 -22.24 11.66
C ALA A 99 13.37 -21.85 10.64
N MET A 100 12.30 -22.66 10.51
CA MET A 100 11.18 -22.32 9.64
C MET A 100 10.47 -21.04 10.07
N LEU A 101 10.26 -20.84 11.38
CA LEU A 101 9.63 -19.63 11.90
C LEU A 101 10.50 -18.39 11.68
N GLU A 102 11.82 -18.50 11.86
CA GLU A 102 12.77 -17.41 11.58
C GLU A 102 12.73 -17.02 10.09
N ILE A 103 12.91 -17.99 9.19
CA ILE A 103 12.88 -17.75 7.74
C ILE A 103 11.53 -17.15 7.31
N TYR A 104 10.43 -17.71 7.78
CA TYR A 104 9.09 -17.19 7.48
C TYR A 104 8.93 -15.75 7.97
N SER A 105 9.37 -15.45 9.20
CA SER A 105 9.29 -14.10 9.75
C SER A 105 10.13 -13.08 8.97
N ALA A 106 11.30 -13.50 8.47
CA ALA A 106 12.17 -12.68 7.65
C ALA A 106 11.51 -12.30 6.32
N PHE A 107 10.92 -13.26 5.60
CA PHE A 107 10.22 -12.98 4.34
C PHE A 107 8.98 -12.10 4.53
N VAL A 108 8.21 -12.31 5.61
CA VAL A 108 7.05 -11.45 5.89
C VAL A 108 7.49 -10.02 6.20
N ALA A 109 8.57 -9.86 6.97
CA ALA A 109 9.13 -8.53 7.27
C ALA A 109 9.71 -7.85 6.03
N GLU A 110 10.41 -8.59 5.17
CA GLU A 110 10.95 -8.11 3.90
C GLU A 110 9.84 -7.65 2.96
N ASN A 111 8.80 -8.46 2.78
CA ASN A 111 7.64 -8.11 1.95
C ASN A 111 6.90 -6.87 2.49
N ALA A 112 6.81 -6.70 3.81
CA ALA A 112 6.22 -5.52 4.42
C ALA A 112 7.08 -4.27 4.16
N ALA A 113 8.41 -4.40 4.22
CA ALA A 113 9.35 -3.31 3.94
C ALA A 113 9.38 -2.92 2.45
N GLU A 114 9.19 -3.88 1.54
CA GLU A 114 9.09 -3.60 0.10
C GLU A 114 7.76 -2.94 -0.31
N HIS A 115 6.70 -3.10 0.49
CA HIS A 115 5.37 -2.56 0.22
C HIS A 115 5.04 -1.25 0.96
N ASP A 116 5.94 -0.71 1.77
CA ASP A 116 5.74 0.57 2.45
C ASP A 116 6.16 1.73 1.52
N PRO A 117 5.23 2.59 1.07
CA PRO A 117 5.62 3.82 0.39
C PRO A 117 6.25 4.72 1.44
N VAL A 118 7.52 5.07 1.21
CA VAL A 118 8.28 6.13 1.89
C VAL A 118 7.34 7.17 2.50
N THR A 119 7.16 7.14 3.82
CA THR A 119 6.69 8.30 4.57
C THR A 119 7.72 9.39 4.29
N PRO A 120 7.33 10.55 3.72
CA PRO A 120 8.26 11.66 3.58
C PRO A 120 8.79 11.96 4.98
N THR A 121 10.10 11.77 5.13
CA THR A 121 10.85 12.15 6.31
C THR A 121 10.53 13.62 6.57
N ASP A 122 10.03 13.88 7.77
CA ASP A 122 9.79 15.21 8.33
C ASP A 122 11.02 16.09 8.10
N VAL A 123 10.99 16.89 7.04
CA VAL A 123 11.91 18.00 6.84
C VAL A 123 11.41 19.11 7.73
N SER A 124 12.02 19.14 8.91
CA SER A 124 11.89 20.16 9.92
C SER A 124 11.80 21.56 9.29
N GLU A 125 10.74 22.27 9.67
CA GLU A 125 10.58 23.69 9.46
C GLU A 125 11.78 24.43 10.10
N ASP A 126 12.75 24.84 9.29
CA ASP A 126 13.64 25.95 9.61
C ASP A 126 13.36 27.10 8.63
N THR A 127 12.23 27.75 8.86
CA THR A 127 12.04 29.17 8.52
C THR A 127 12.17 29.89 9.86
N THR A 128 13.11 30.80 10.09
CA THR A 128 13.15 32.10 9.44
C THR A 128 14.46 32.79 9.84
N ASN A 129 15.30 33.16 8.86
CA ASN A 129 16.31 34.18 9.06
C ASN A 129 16.07 35.31 8.03
N ARG A 130 16.35 36.55 8.46
CA ARG A 130 16.65 37.78 7.69
C ARG A 130 15.63 38.94 7.86
N THR A 131 15.78 39.85 8.84
CA THR A 131 16.52 41.14 8.85
C THR A 131 15.68 42.38 8.45
N LYS A 132 16.00 43.50 9.14
CA LYS A 132 15.53 44.90 9.05
C LYS A 132 14.51 45.22 10.15
N GLU A 133 14.67 46.25 10.98
CA GLU A 133 15.14 47.61 10.69
C GLU A 133 15.92 48.22 11.85
N ASP A 134 16.95 48.98 11.47
CA ASP A 134 17.66 49.96 12.28
C ASP A 134 16.69 51.08 12.69
N HIS A 135 16.53 51.31 14.00
CA HIS A 135 16.32 52.67 14.49
C HIS A 135 16.82 52.79 15.93
N ASP A 136 18.06 53.24 16.02
CA ASP A 136 18.74 53.57 17.26
C ASP A 136 18.02 54.72 17.95
N GLY A 137 17.74 54.50 19.23
CA GLY A 137 17.02 55.42 20.09
C GLY A 137 17.89 56.60 20.46
N ASN A 138 17.47 57.78 20.00
CA ASN A 138 17.87 59.08 20.54
C ASN A 138 17.63 59.11 22.07
N HIS A 139 18.69 59.29 22.86
CA HIS A 139 18.61 59.82 24.22
C HIS A 139 19.69 60.90 24.45
N PRO A 140 19.34 61.99 25.15
CA PRO A 140 20.17 63.19 25.32
C PRO A 140 21.32 63.03 26.32
#